data_AF-A0A520HLI4-F1
#
_entry.id   AF-A0A520HLI4-F1
#
_cell.length_a   1.000
_cell.length_b   1.000
_cell.length_c   1.000
_cell.angle_alpha   90.00
_cell.angle_beta   90.00
_cell.angle_gamma   90.00
#
_symmetry.space_group_name_H-M   'P 1'
#
loop_
_entity.id
_entity.type
_entity.pdbx_description
1 polymer ?
#
loop_
_entity_poly.entity_id
_entity_poly.type
_entity_poly.pdbx_seq_one_letter_code
_entity_poly.pdbx_strand_id
1 'polypeptide(L)'
;SRLLQRIGRSNHRLDEASEAIVVPGNRFEYLEARAALDAVEAGELDEDVFRAGALDVLAQHVMACACAAPFDQAALLDEVRSALPYSALTAETFEQVLSFIRDGGYALQAYDKFKRLTQDADGMWRITHPRFIAQHRLNAGIIVEATMLSVRFKNGRTLGRVEEAFAATMSPGDTFFFAGMSLEVERIDTEDLVVRATARPARIPSYGGSRMPLSTNLADRVRGFLADSSEWARFPDDVREWLEAQQARSTMPRPGELLVETFPREGRHYMVAYSFEGWNAHQSLGMLITRRMETQGLRPIGFVSNDYALACFGLDPITDPKALFSPDILEGEFVEWVQQSALLKR
;
A
#
# COMPACT_ATOMS: atom_id res chain seq x y z
N SER A 1 -18.84 -5.12 -3.65
CA SER A 1 -19.14 -6.58 -3.46
C SER A 1 -19.09 -7.10 -2.01
N ARG A 2 -18.12 -6.67 -1.17
CA ARG A 2 -17.90 -7.21 0.20
C ARG A 2 -19.07 -7.01 1.17
N LEU A 3 -19.73 -5.85 1.12
CA LEU A 3 -20.88 -5.56 1.98
C LEU A 3 -21.98 -6.61 1.79
N LEU A 4 -22.38 -6.87 0.53
CA LEU A 4 -23.35 -7.92 0.18
C LEU A 4 -22.94 -9.31 0.68
N GLN A 5 -21.67 -9.71 0.51
CA GLN A 5 -21.19 -11.00 1.01
C GLN A 5 -21.28 -11.11 2.54
N ARG A 6 -21.07 -10.02 3.28
CA ARG A 6 -21.21 -10.00 4.75
C ARG A 6 -22.68 -10.01 5.17
N ILE A 7 -23.53 -9.23 4.51
CA ILE A 7 -24.98 -9.18 4.77
C ILE A 7 -25.61 -10.55 4.47
N GLY A 8 -25.26 -11.20 3.35
CA GLY A 8 -25.81 -12.51 2.96
C GLY A 8 -25.46 -13.67 3.91
N ARG A 9 -24.55 -13.47 4.88
CA ARG A 9 -24.33 -14.43 5.97
C ARG A 9 -25.42 -14.38 7.04
N SER A 10 -26.18 -13.28 7.10
CA SER A 10 -27.40 -13.17 7.89
C SER A 10 -28.53 -13.88 7.15
N ASN A 11 -29.15 -14.87 7.80
CA ASN A 11 -30.27 -15.66 7.25
C ASN A 11 -30.02 -16.19 5.83
N HIS A 12 -29.11 -17.15 5.70
CA HIS A 12 -28.79 -17.82 4.43
C HIS A 12 -29.89 -18.84 4.03
N ARG A 13 -31.11 -18.36 3.78
CA ARG A 13 -32.29 -19.14 3.36
C ARG A 13 -32.93 -18.47 2.14
N LEU A 14 -33.50 -19.26 1.23
CA LEU A 14 -34.03 -18.77 -0.06
C LEU A 14 -35.17 -17.75 0.11
N ASP A 15 -36.02 -17.95 1.12
CA ASP A 15 -37.29 -17.21 1.30
C ASP A 15 -37.25 -16.20 2.45
N GLU A 16 -36.06 -15.86 2.96
CA GLU A 16 -35.89 -14.90 4.06
C GLU A 16 -34.93 -13.78 3.64
N ALA A 17 -35.27 -12.55 4.00
CA ALA A 17 -34.39 -11.41 3.74
C ALA A 17 -33.15 -11.48 4.66
N SER A 18 -31.98 -11.20 4.09
CA SER A 18 -30.76 -10.98 4.87
C SER A 18 -30.77 -9.57 5.47
N GLU A 19 -30.69 -9.48 6.79
CA GLU A 19 -30.68 -8.20 7.52
C GLU A 19 -29.31 -7.92 8.14
N ALA A 20 -28.87 -6.65 8.11
CA ALA A 20 -27.66 -6.22 8.79
C ALA A 20 -27.76 -4.76 9.26
N ILE A 21 -27.04 -4.45 10.33
CA ILE A 21 -26.86 -3.09 10.82
C ILE A 21 -25.43 -2.66 10.51
N VAL A 22 -25.28 -1.51 9.84
CA VAL A 22 -23.98 -0.90 9.57
C VAL A 22 -23.73 0.20 10.60
N VAL A 23 -22.63 0.10 11.35
CA VAL A 23 -22.29 1.05 12.42
C VAL A 23 -20.99 1.77 12.05
N PRO A 24 -21.04 3.01 11.54
CA PRO A 24 -19.85 3.79 11.23
C PRO A 24 -19.17 4.31 12.50
N GLY A 25 -17.83 4.30 12.54
CA GLY A 25 -17.04 4.78 13.67
C GLY A 25 -16.77 6.28 13.66
N ASN A 26 -16.94 6.96 12.52
CA ASN A 26 -16.80 8.41 12.39
C ASN A 26 -17.65 8.96 11.22
N ARG A 27 -17.68 10.29 11.06
CA ARG A 27 -18.50 11.00 10.05
C ARG A 27 -18.12 10.67 8.60
N PHE A 28 -16.84 10.46 8.30
CA PHE A 28 -16.40 10.00 6.98
C PHE A 28 -16.81 8.55 6.72
N GLU A 29 -16.66 7.66 7.71
CA GLU A 29 -17.12 6.27 7.62
C GLU A 29 -18.65 6.19 7.44
N TYR A 30 -19.43 7.15 7.97
CA TYR A 30 -20.86 7.25 7.67
C TYR A 30 -21.11 7.52 6.18
N LEU A 31 -20.41 8.49 5.58
CA LEU A 31 -20.55 8.80 4.15
C LEU A 31 -20.16 7.59 3.30
N GLU A 32 -19.08 6.88 3.65
CA GLU A 32 -18.67 5.65 2.98
C GLU A 32 -19.73 4.54 3.12
N ALA A 33 -20.26 4.32 4.32
CA ALA A 33 -21.31 3.34 4.57
C ALA A 33 -22.58 3.66 3.77
N ARG A 34 -23.02 4.93 3.74
CA ARG A 34 -24.17 5.37 2.94
C ARG A 34 -23.91 5.22 1.44
N ALA A 35 -22.70 5.52 0.97
CA ALA A 35 -22.30 5.33 -0.42
C ALA A 35 -22.34 3.85 -0.82
N ALA A 36 -21.87 2.96 0.06
CA ALA A 36 -21.92 1.52 -0.16
C ALA A 36 -23.36 0.97 -0.17
N LEU A 37 -24.23 1.48 0.69
CA LEU A 37 -25.65 1.12 0.70
C LEU A 37 -26.36 1.62 -0.58
N ASP A 38 -26.14 2.86 -0.99
CA ASP A 38 -26.71 3.41 -2.24
C ASP A 38 -26.23 2.62 -3.47
N ALA A 39 -24.96 2.25 -3.52
CA ALA A 39 -24.40 1.42 -4.60
C ALA A 39 -25.06 0.04 -4.65
N VAL A 40 -25.25 -0.61 -3.50
CA VAL A 40 -25.94 -1.89 -3.40
C VAL A 40 -27.42 -1.77 -3.84
N GLU A 41 -28.13 -0.74 -3.41
CA GLU A 41 -29.51 -0.46 -3.81
C GLU A 41 -29.62 -0.22 -5.33
N ALA A 42 -28.61 0.41 -5.94
CA ALA A 42 -28.51 0.63 -7.38
C ALA A 42 -28.04 -0.62 -8.18
N GLY A 43 -27.68 -1.72 -7.51
CA GLY A 43 -27.10 -2.90 -8.17
C GLY A 43 -25.69 -2.67 -8.71
N GLU A 44 -25.01 -1.63 -8.25
CA GLU A 44 -23.62 -1.36 -8.56
C GLU A 44 -22.70 -2.31 -7.79
N LEU A 45 -21.69 -2.83 -8.49
CA LEU A 45 -20.60 -3.60 -7.91
C LEU A 45 -19.28 -3.05 -8.43
N ASP A 46 -18.22 -3.25 -7.65
CA ASP A 46 -16.86 -2.96 -8.08
C ASP A 46 -16.54 -3.77 -9.35
N GLU A 47 -15.87 -3.15 -10.31
CA GLU A 47 -15.46 -3.82 -11.54
C GLU A 47 -14.48 -4.95 -11.25
N ASP A 48 -14.68 -6.11 -11.89
CA ASP A 48 -13.69 -7.19 -11.89
C ASP A 48 -12.68 -6.94 -13.01
N VAL A 49 -11.69 -6.09 -12.70
CA VAL A 49 -10.64 -5.72 -13.66
C VAL A 49 -9.71 -6.91 -13.85
N PHE A 50 -9.57 -7.37 -15.09
CA PHE A 50 -8.60 -8.41 -15.44
C PHE A 50 -7.19 -8.01 -15.02
N ARG A 51 -6.50 -8.90 -14.31
CA ARG A 51 -5.10 -8.73 -13.91
C ARG A 51 -4.26 -9.79 -14.62
N ALA A 52 -3.27 -9.33 -15.40
CA ALA A 52 -2.24 -10.22 -15.94
C ALA A 52 -1.50 -10.91 -14.79
N GLY A 53 -1.06 -12.15 -15.02
CA GLY A 53 -0.36 -12.93 -14.02
C GLY A 53 1.03 -12.36 -13.75
N ALA A 54 1.40 -12.24 -12.47
CA ALA A 54 2.70 -11.76 -12.05
C ALA A 54 3.78 -12.87 -12.14
N LEU A 55 5.00 -12.51 -12.53
CA LEU A 55 6.07 -13.48 -12.80
C LEU A 55 6.61 -14.16 -11.52
N ASP A 56 6.51 -13.51 -10.38
CA ASP A 56 6.83 -14.07 -9.07
C ASP A 56 5.87 -15.20 -8.66
N VAL A 57 4.56 -15.00 -8.87
CA VAL A 57 3.52 -16.02 -8.67
C VAL A 57 3.73 -17.19 -9.62
N LEU A 58 4.06 -16.92 -10.89
CA LEU A 58 4.42 -17.95 -11.85
C LEU A 58 5.66 -18.73 -11.39
N ALA A 59 6.70 -18.04 -10.92
CA ALA A 59 7.92 -18.70 -10.44
C ALA A 59 7.64 -19.60 -9.23
N GLN A 60 6.75 -19.17 -8.32
CA GLN A 60 6.31 -19.98 -7.20
C GLN A 60 5.50 -21.21 -7.66
N HIS A 61 4.63 -21.07 -8.65
CA HIS A 61 3.88 -22.18 -9.22
C HIS A 61 4.79 -23.20 -9.91
N VAL A 62 5.75 -22.75 -10.72
CA VAL A 62 6.76 -23.64 -11.36
C VAL A 62 7.56 -24.40 -10.30
N MET A 63 7.97 -23.73 -9.22
CA MET A 63 8.61 -24.38 -8.08
C MET A 63 7.71 -25.43 -7.41
N ALA A 64 6.40 -25.18 -7.31
CA ALA A 64 5.44 -26.15 -6.78
C ALA A 64 5.36 -27.40 -7.65
N CYS A 65 5.25 -27.25 -8.98
CA CYS A 65 5.24 -28.35 -9.93
C CYS A 65 6.52 -29.19 -9.83
N ALA A 66 7.69 -28.53 -9.78
CA ALA A 66 8.98 -29.18 -9.64
C ALA A 66 9.15 -29.94 -8.31
N CYS A 67 8.53 -29.45 -7.24
CA CYS A 67 8.50 -30.11 -5.94
C CYS A 67 7.61 -31.36 -5.94
N ALA A 68 6.64 -31.45 -6.84
CA ALA A 68 5.78 -32.63 -7.00
C ALA A 68 6.47 -33.71 -7.86
N ALA A 69 7.01 -33.34 -9.02
CA ALA A 69 7.71 -34.25 -9.93
C ALA A 69 8.58 -33.48 -10.95
N PRO A 70 9.52 -34.15 -11.64
CA PRO A 70 10.16 -33.57 -12.83
C PRO A 70 9.13 -33.20 -13.91
N PHE A 71 9.37 -32.12 -14.65
CA PHE A 71 8.44 -31.61 -15.67
C PHE A 71 9.13 -31.28 -16.99
N ASP A 72 8.38 -31.37 -18.09
CA ASP A 72 8.80 -30.88 -19.42
C ASP A 72 8.45 -29.39 -19.56
N GLN A 73 9.37 -28.61 -20.13
CA GLN A 73 9.22 -27.16 -20.26
C GLN A 73 8.07 -26.75 -21.20
N ALA A 74 7.93 -27.42 -22.35
CA ALA A 74 6.91 -27.07 -23.32
C ALA A 74 5.51 -27.45 -22.80
N ALA A 75 5.38 -28.64 -22.21
CA ALA A 75 4.14 -29.09 -21.60
C ALA A 75 3.67 -28.17 -20.46
N LEU A 76 4.57 -27.76 -19.56
CA LEU A 76 4.21 -26.86 -18.46
C LEU A 76 3.85 -25.45 -18.97
N LEU A 77 4.51 -24.94 -20.02
CA LEU A 77 4.16 -23.66 -20.64
C LEU A 77 2.74 -23.69 -21.24
N ASP A 78 2.39 -24.77 -21.93
CA ASP A 78 1.05 -24.93 -22.52
C ASP A 78 -0.04 -25.03 -21.43
N GLU A 79 0.24 -25.76 -20.34
CA GLU A 79 -0.63 -25.81 -19.16
C GLU A 79 -0.80 -24.42 -18.54
N VAL A 80 0.28 -23.69 -18.30
CA VAL A 80 0.24 -22.33 -17.73
C VAL A 80 -0.57 -21.38 -18.61
N ARG A 81 -0.42 -21.43 -19.94
CA ARG A 81 -1.17 -20.60 -20.88
C ARG A 81 -2.67 -20.90 -20.92
N SER A 82 -3.09 -22.08 -20.45
CA SER A 82 -4.52 -22.38 -20.30
C SER A 82 -5.20 -21.51 -19.22
N ALA A 83 -4.42 -20.95 -18.27
CA ALA A 83 -4.91 -19.98 -17.31
C ALA A 83 -4.95 -18.57 -17.91
N LEU A 84 -6.12 -17.92 -17.88
CA LEU A 84 -6.35 -16.59 -18.45
C LEU A 84 -5.27 -15.54 -18.09
N PRO A 85 -4.80 -15.42 -16.82
CA PRO A 85 -3.75 -14.45 -16.46
C PRO A 85 -2.42 -14.64 -17.21
N TYR A 86 -2.12 -15.85 -17.70
CA TYR A 86 -0.88 -16.19 -18.41
C TYR A 86 -1.11 -16.57 -19.88
N SER A 87 -2.32 -16.36 -20.41
CA SER A 87 -2.69 -16.70 -21.80
C SER A 87 -1.78 -16.04 -22.86
N ALA A 88 -1.24 -14.85 -22.58
CA ALA A 88 -0.31 -14.13 -23.45
C ALA A 88 1.18 -14.35 -23.11
N LEU A 89 1.51 -15.25 -22.17
CA LEU A 89 2.89 -15.50 -21.74
C LEU A 89 3.74 -16.01 -22.91
N THR A 90 4.87 -15.37 -23.21
CA THR A 90 5.77 -15.80 -24.28
C THR A 90 6.70 -16.93 -23.81
N ALA A 91 7.21 -17.72 -24.75
CA ALA A 91 8.18 -18.78 -24.42
C ALA A 91 9.48 -18.20 -23.85
N GLU A 92 9.92 -17.05 -24.37
CA GLU A 92 11.10 -16.32 -23.91
C GLU A 92 10.95 -15.87 -22.44
N THR A 93 9.82 -15.27 -22.07
CA THR A 93 9.57 -14.86 -20.69
C THR A 93 9.50 -16.08 -19.76
N PHE A 94 8.91 -17.19 -20.20
CA PHE A 94 8.91 -18.43 -19.41
C PHE A 94 10.32 -18.99 -19.19
N GLU A 95 11.16 -18.96 -20.22
CA GLU A 95 12.57 -19.36 -20.11
C GLU A 95 13.35 -18.45 -19.15
N GLN A 96 13.10 -17.14 -19.16
CA GLN A 96 13.67 -16.21 -18.18
C GLN A 96 13.26 -16.57 -16.74
N VAL A 97 12.00 -16.94 -16.52
CA VAL A 97 11.51 -17.42 -15.21
C VAL A 97 12.23 -18.71 -14.81
N LEU A 98 12.36 -19.69 -15.71
CA LEU A 98 13.10 -20.93 -15.44
C LEU A 98 14.58 -20.65 -15.11
N SER A 99 15.24 -19.78 -15.86
CA SER A 99 16.63 -19.39 -15.57
C SER A 99 16.74 -18.71 -14.20
N PHE A 100 15.82 -17.81 -13.87
CA PHE A 100 15.79 -17.16 -12.56
C PHE A 100 15.64 -18.18 -11.42
N ILE A 101 14.80 -19.20 -11.58
CA ILE A 101 14.65 -20.24 -10.55
C ILE A 101 15.88 -21.17 -10.51
N ARG A 102 16.47 -21.46 -11.68
CA ARG A 102 17.63 -22.35 -11.83
C ARG A 102 18.83 -21.85 -11.05
N ASP A 103 19.14 -20.56 -11.11
CA ASP A 103 20.38 -20.01 -10.52
C ASP A 103 20.24 -18.58 -9.97
N GLY A 104 19.06 -17.98 -10.00
CA GLY A 104 18.84 -16.59 -9.58
C GLY A 104 19.21 -15.56 -10.66
N GLY A 105 19.54 -15.97 -11.87
CA GLY A 105 19.91 -15.09 -12.98
C GLY A 105 21.30 -14.46 -12.82
N TYR A 106 21.59 -13.45 -13.64
CA TYR A 106 22.94 -12.89 -13.77
C TYR A 106 23.53 -12.39 -12.44
N ALA A 107 22.68 -11.85 -11.55
CA ALA A 107 23.09 -11.23 -10.30
C ALA A 107 23.31 -12.21 -9.14
N LEU A 108 22.69 -13.39 -9.18
CA LEU A 108 22.61 -14.30 -8.02
C LEU A 108 23.20 -15.70 -8.28
N GLN A 109 23.63 -15.98 -9.52
CA GLN A 109 24.26 -17.24 -9.95
C GLN A 109 25.44 -17.73 -9.09
N ALA A 110 26.15 -16.80 -8.44
CA ALA A 110 27.29 -17.10 -7.59
C ALA A 110 26.89 -17.75 -6.24
N TYR A 111 25.62 -17.69 -5.83
CA TYR A 111 25.18 -18.21 -4.54
C TYR A 111 24.38 -19.50 -4.69
N ASP A 112 24.89 -20.60 -4.12
CA ASP A 112 24.25 -21.93 -4.20
C ASP A 112 22.84 -22.00 -3.59
N LYS A 113 22.43 -21.02 -2.78
CA LYS A 113 21.06 -20.91 -2.24
C LYS A 113 20.01 -20.63 -3.32
N PHE A 114 20.40 -20.09 -4.48
CA PHE A 114 19.49 -19.81 -5.59
C PHE A 114 19.50 -20.89 -6.67
N LYS A 115 20.32 -21.94 -6.51
CA LYS A 115 20.36 -23.06 -7.45
C LYS A 115 19.22 -24.06 -7.22
N ARG A 116 17.97 -23.68 -7.49
CA ARG A 116 16.78 -24.46 -7.06
C ARG A 116 16.34 -25.51 -8.07
N LEU A 117 16.54 -25.26 -9.36
CA LEU A 117 16.23 -26.19 -10.46
C LEU A 117 17.48 -26.59 -11.23
N THR A 118 17.43 -27.77 -11.85
CA THR A 118 18.38 -28.23 -12.86
C THR A 118 17.62 -28.94 -13.98
N GLN A 119 18.20 -28.95 -15.17
CA GLN A 119 17.73 -29.75 -16.28
C GLN A 119 18.56 -31.04 -16.33
N ASP A 120 17.90 -32.19 -16.48
CA ASP A 120 18.55 -33.48 -16.68
C ASP A 120 18.92 -33.68 -18.15
N ALA A 121 19.70 -34.74 -18.43
CA ALA A 121 20.17 -35.06 -19.78
C ALA A 121 19.04 -35.42 -20.76
N ASP A 122 17.88 -35.83 -20.24
CA ASP A 122 16.66 -36.11 -21.00
C ASP A 122 15.82 -34.86 -21.29
N GLY A 123 16.27 -33.67 -20.85
CA GLY A 123 15.58 -32.40 -21.06
C GLY A 123 14.57 -32.04 -19.97
N MET A 124 14.32 -32.93 -19.00
CA MET A 124 13.36 -32.71 -17.92
C MET A 124 13.93 -31.78 -16.84
N TRP A 125 13.09 -30.88 -16.32
CA TRP A 125 13.44 -30.00 -15.21
C TRP A 125 13.08 -30.62 -13.86
N ARG A 126 13.99 -30.55 -12.88
CA ARG A 126 13.75 -31.05 -11.51
C ARG A 126 14.37 -30.18 -10.43
N ILE A 127 13.90 -30.36 -9.20
CA ILE A 127 14.50 -29.76 -8.00
C ILE A 127 15.91 -30.32 -7.76
N THR A 128 16.85 -29.43 -7.45
CA THR A 128 18.26 -29.79 -7.16
C THR A 128 18.46 -30.45 -5.81
N HIS A 129 17.69 -30.08 -4.78
CA HIS A 129 17.88 -30.56 -3.41
C HIS A 129 16.55 -30.67 -2.63
N PRO A 130 16.30 -31.77 -1.89
CA PRO A 130 15.05 -31.98 -1.13
C PRO A 130 14.71 -30.87 -0.12
N ARG A 131 15.71 -30.15 0.40
CA ARG A 131 15.52 -28.95 1.26
C ARG A 131 14.57 -27.93 0.65
N PHE A 132 14.60 -27.74 -0.68
CA PHE A 132 13.76 -26.77 -1.36
C PHE A 132 12.28 -27.21 -1.38
N ILE A 133 12.02 -28.53 -1.38
CA ILE A 133 10.68 -29.09 -1.23
C ILE A 133 10.12 -28.76 0.16
N ALA A 134 10.91 -29.01 1.21
CA ALA A 134 10.51 -28.69 2.58
C ALA A 134 10.28 -27.18 2.76
N GLN A 135 11.17 -26.33 2.25
CA GLN A 135 11.03 -24.88 2.31
C GLN A 135 9.81 -24.37 1.54
N HIS A 136 9.53 -24.90 0.35
CA HIS A 136 8.36 -24.52 -0.44
C HIS A 136 7.06 -24.87 0.30
N ARG A 137 6.97 -26.06 0.90
CA ARG A 137 5.78 -26.49 1.67
C ARG A 137 5.48 -25.59 2.88
N LEU A 138 6.51 -25.04 3.52
CA LEU A 138 6.33 -24.11 4.65
C LEU A 138 5.93 -22.69 4.21
N ASN A 139 6.18 -22.33 2.95
CA ASN A 139 5.92 -20.99 2.39
C ASN A 139 5.02 -21.07 1.15
N ALA A 140 4.11 -22.05 1.10
CA ALA A 140 3.22 -22.25 -0.04
C ALA A 140 2.10 -21.20 0.02
N GLY A 141 1.95 -20.41 -1.03
CA GLY A 141 0.92 -19.39 -1.14
C GLY A 141 1.47 -18.01 -1.50
N ILE A 142 0.57 -17.14 -1.96
CA ILE A 142 0.90 -15.81 -2.50
C ILE A 142 0.57 -14.67 -1.53
N ILE A 143 0.05 -14.98 -0.34
CA ILE A 143 -0.24 -13.98 0.68
C ILE A 143 1.08 -13.65 1.37
N VAL A 144 1.57 -12.44 1.14
CA VAL A 144 2.81 -11.95 1.76
C VAL A 144 2.54 -11.53 3.21
N GLU A 145 3.44 -11.88 4.11
CA GLU A 145 3.51 -11.28 5.45
C GLU A 145 4.19 -9.91 5.34
N ALA A 146 3.82 -8.96 6.20
CA ALA A 146 4.52 -7.69 6.28
C ALA A 146 5.96 -7.94 6.75
N THR A 147 6.94 -7.56 5.93
CA THR A 147 8.35 -7.63 6.32
C THR A 147 8.59 -6.70 7.51
N MET A 148 9.37 -7.15 8.50
CA MET A 148 9.66 -6.38 9.72
C MET A 148 11.16 -6.13 9.86
N LEU A 149 11.56 -4.91 10.22
CA LEU A 149 12.93 -4.56 10.59
C LEU A 149 13.08 -4.49 12.11
N SER A 150 14.21 -4.95 12.63
CA SER A 150 14.52 -4.85 14.06
C SER A 150 15.04 -3.45 14.41
N VAL A 151 14.38 -2.77 15.35
CA VAL A 151 14.83 -1.45 15.85
C VAL A 151 15.88 -1.67 16.93
N ARG A 152 17.10 -1.17 16.74
CA ARG A 152 18.20 -1.43 17.67
C ARG A 152 19.14 -0.24 17.85
N PHE A 153 19.75 -0.13 19.01
CA PHE A 153 20.84 0.81 19.25
C PHE A 153 22.15 0.29 18.65
N LYS A 154 23.09 1.21 18.38
CA LYS A 154 24.48 0.88 17.97
C LYS A 154 25.20 -0.11 18.90
N ASN A 155 24.87 -0.08 20.20
CA ASN A 155 25.42 -1.01 21.19
C ASN A 155 24.82 -2.43 21.13
N GLY A 156 23.95 -2.70 20.16
CA GLY A 156 23.34 -4.00 19.92
C GLY A 156 22.01 -4.23 20.64
N ARG A 157 21.59 -3.36 21.58
CA ARG A 157 20.31 -3.49 22.31
C ARG A 157 19.12 -3.31 21.36
N THR A 158 18.27 -4.33 21.25
CA THR A 158 17.05 -4.31 20.44
C THR A 158 15.86 -3.79 21.26
N LEU A 159 15.06 -2.92 20.66
CA LEU A 159 13.85 -2.33 21.25
C LEU A 159 12.56 -3.03 20.80
N GLY A 160 12.57 -3.67 19.63
CA GLY A 160 11.40 -4.30 19.03
C GLY A 160 11.52 -4.39 17.51
N ARG A 161 10.40 -4.50 16.81
CA ARG A 161 10.35 -4.51 15.35
C ARG A 161 9.32 -3.50 14.83
N VAL A 162 9.59 -2.93 13.65
CA VAL A 162 8.68 -2.06 12.89
C VAL A 162 8.47 -2.62 11.49
N GLU A 163 7.35 -2.31 10.85
CA GLU A 163 7.10 -2.69 9.46
C GLU A 163 8.16 -2.06 8.53
N GLU A 164 8.61 -2.83 7.52
CA GLU A 164 9.56 -2.38 6.50
C GLU A 164 9.03 -1.17 5.73
N ALA A 165 7.72 -1.14 5.45
CA ALA A 165 7.07 0.01 4.84
C ALA A 165 7.29 1.29 5.66
N PHE A 166 7.13 1.23 6.99
CA PHE A 166 7.42 2.39 7.86
C PHE A 166 8.91 2.76 7.82
N ALA A 167 9.80 1.78 7.96
CA ALA A 167 11.24 2.01 7.94
C ALA A 167 11.73 2.61 6.60
N ALA A 168 11.11 2.23 5.48
CA ALA A 168 11.42 2.77 4.15
C ALA A 168 11.04 4.25 3.98
N THR A 169 10.15 4.78 4.83
CA THR A 169 9.85 6.22 4.87
C THR A 169 10.84 7.04 5.67
N MET A 170 11.79 6.39 6.37
CA MET A 170 12.81 7.03 7.19
C MET A 170 14.06 7.37 6.37
N SER A 171 14.77 8.41 6.78
CA SER A 171 16.16 8.69 6.39
C SER A 171 17.06 8.87 7.62
N PRO A 172 18.39 8.69 7.50
CA PRO A 172 19.31 9.08 8.56
C PRO A 172 19.09 10.53 8.99
N GLY A 173 18.89 10.76 10.29
CA GLY A 173 18.53 12.06 10.87
C GLY A 173 17.03 12.22 11.20
N ASP A 174 16.15 11.37 10.67
CA ASP A 174 14.72 11.39 10.99
C ASP A 174 14.45 10.91 12.41
N THR A 175 13.32 11.33 12.97
CA THR A 175 12.95 10.94 14.34
C THR A 175 11.56 10.34 14.44
N PHE A 176 11.41 9.26 15.22
CA PHE A 176 10.14 8.58 15.43
C PHE A 176 9.97 8.10 16.87
N PHE A 177 8.71 8.00 17.33
CA PHE A 177 8.40 7.57 18.68
C PHE A 177 8.16 6.06 18.73
N PHE A 178 8.93 5.32 19.53
CA PHE A 178 8.82 3.87 19.62
C PHE A 178 9.31 3.38 20.98
N ALA A 179 8.69 2.32 21.51
CA ALA A 179 9.01 1.75 22.83
C ALA A 179 9.05 2.81 23.96
N GLY A 180 8.16 3.81 23.91
CA GLY A 180 8.06 4.87 24.92
C GLY A 180 9.10 5.98 24.84
N MET A 181 9.88 6.06 23.75
CA MET A 181 10.93 7.08 23.58
C MET A 181 10.99 7.64 22.17
N SER A 182 11.45 8.89 22.04
CA SER A 182 11.82 9.48 20.76
C SER A 182 13.20 8.96 20.34
N LEU A 183 13.26 8.42 19.12
CA LEU A 183 14.44 7.83 18.51
C LEU A 183 14.82 8.61 17.27
N GLU A 184 16.10 8.72 16.99
CA GLU A 184 16.66 9.27 15.76
C GLU A 184 17.34 8.16 14.96
N VAL A 185 17.04 8.07 13.67
CA VAL A 185 17.62 7.08 12.76
C VAL A 185 19.06 7.47 12.47
N GLU A 186 20.01 6.60 12.79
CA GLU A 186 21.42 6.77 12.42
C GLU A 186 21.73 6.07 11.09
N ARG A 187 21.19 4.87 10.89
CA ARG A 187 21.43 4.04 9.69
C ARG A 187 20.27 3.06 9.48
N ILE A 188 20.00 2.74 8.22
CA ILE A 188 19.03 1.73 7.81
C ILE A 188 19.82 0.63 7.10
N ASP A 189 19.79 -0.58 7.65
CA ASP A 189 20.35 -1.79 7.06
C ASP A 189 19.21 -2.69 6.52
N THR A 190 19.56 -3.81 5.88
CA THR A 190 18.58 -4.73 5.27
C THR A 190 17.58 -5.34 6.27
N GLU A 191 18.00 -5.57 7.52
CA GLU A 191 17.16 -6.20 8.55
C GLU A 191 17.01 -5.33 9.81
N ASP A 192 17.79 -4.26 9.93
CA ASP A 192 17.95 -3.48 11.15
C ASP A 192 17.75 -1.97 10.89
N LEU A 193 17.00 -1.31 11.79
CA LEU A 193 16.91 0.13 11.90
C LEU A 193 17.75 0.59 13.08
N VAL A 194 18.93 1.13 12.81
CA VAL A 194 19.90 1.56 13.84
C VAL A 194 19.57 2.97 14.32
N VAL A 195 19.38 3.12 15.63
CA VAL A 195 18.85 4.35 16.24
C VAL A 195 19.65 4.85 17.45
N ARG A 196 19.49 6.14 17.77
CA ARG A 196 19.89 6.76 19.04
C ARG A 196 18.72 7.46 19.72
N ALA A 197 18.76 7.62 21.05
CA ALA A 197 17.73 8.37 21.76
C ALA A 197 17.87 9.88 21.46
N THR A 198 16.75 10.59 21.37
CA THR A 198 16.72 12.02 21.09
C THR A 198 15.61 12.72 21.87
N ALA A 199 15.76 14.01 22.15
CA ALA A 199 14.72 14.85 22.72
C ALA A 199 13.92 15.61 21.64
N ARG A 200 14.29 15.45 20.35
CA ARG A 200 13.59 16.10 19.25
C ARG A 200 12.15 15.56 19.12
N PRO A 201 11.18 16.41 18.71
CA PRO A 201 9.82 15.94 18.42
C PRO A 201 9.84 14.87 17.34
N ALA A 202 9.09 13.79 17.54
CA ALA A 202 9.21 12.57 16.73
C ALA A 202 7.86 12.16 16.11
N ARG A 203 7.88 11.64 14.87
CA ARG A 203 6.66 11.12 14.19
C ARG A 203 6.23 9.77 14.77
N ILE A 204 4.92 9.56 14.97
CA ILE A 204 4.39 8.26 15.44
C ILE A 204 4.38 7.29 14.25
N PRO A 205 4.87 6.04 14.40
CA PRO A 205 4.77 5.04 13.34
C PRO A 205 3.32 4.77 12.96
N SER A 206 3.02 4.91 11.67
CA SER A 206 1.77 4.44 11.09
C SER A 206 2.02 3.05 10.50
N TYR A 207 1.24 2.07 10.97
CA TYR A 207 1.27 0.70 10.49
C TYR A 207 0.20 0.54 9.42
N GLY A 208 0.55 -0.03 8.25
CA GLY A 208 -0.38 -0.15 7.14
C GLY A 208 -1.43 -1.23 7.41
N GLY A 209 -0.97 -2.38 7.90
CA GLY A 209 -1.79 -3.56 8.12
C GLY A 209 -2.57 -3.98 6.87
N SER A 210 -3.73 -4.61 7.07
CA SER A 210 -4.60 -5.10 5.98
C SER A 210 -5.68 -4.08 5.60
N ARG A 211 -5.32 -2.80 5.43
CA ARG A 211 -6.26 -1.78 4.93
C ARG A 211 -6.39 -1.91 3.42
N MET A 212 -7.59 -2.25 2.96
CA MET A 212 -7.94 -2.11 1.55
C MET A 212 -8.44 -0.68 1.34
N PRO A 213 -7.89 0.05 0.35
CA PRO A 213 -8.30 1.43 0.11
C PRO A 213 -9.76 1.50 -0.31
N LEU A 214 -10.35 2.68 -0.13
CA LEU A 214 -11.64 3.03 -0.70
C LEU A 214 -11.61 2.78 -2.22
N SER A 215 -12.55 1.99 -2.75
CA SER A 215 -12.66 1.76 -4.19
C SER A 215 -13.04 3.07 -4.90
N THR A 216 -12.58 3.26 -6.14
CA THR A 216 -12.86 4.47 -6.95
C THR A 216 -14.35 4.80 -7.02
N ASN A 217 -15.22 3.81 -7.27
CA ASN A 217 -16.68 4.02 -7.32
C ASN A 217 -17.26 4.57 -6.00
N LEU A 218 -16.78 4.07 -4.85
CA LEU A 218 -17.20 4.57 -3.55
C LEU A 218 -16.63 5.97 -3.27
N ALA A 219 -15.37 6.23 -3.65
CA ALA A 219 -14.76 7.54 -3.54
C ALA A 219 -15.52 8.59 -4.36
N ASP A 220 -15.94 8.26 -5.58
CA ASP A 220 -16.78 9.11 -6.43
C ASP A 220 -18.13 9.42 -5.79
N ARG A 221 -18.81 8.41 -5.24
CA ARG A 221 -20.08 8.60 -4.51
C ARG A 221 -19.92 9.47 -3.26
N VAL A 222 -18.85 9.29 -2.48
CA VAL A 222 -18.54 10.15 -1.33
C VAL A 222 -18.27 11.59 -1.77
N ARG A 223 -17.46 11.80 -2.82
CA ARG A 223 -17.24 13.14 -3.41
C ARG A 223 -18.55 13.77 -3.90
N GLY A 224 -19.45 12.97 -4.48
CA GLY A 224 -20.80 13.40 -4.84
C GLY A 224 -21.57 13.93 -3.64
N PHE A 225 -21.59 13.21 -2.51
CA PHE A 225 -22.23 13.67 -1.28
C PHE A 225 -21.62 14.96 -0.72
N LEU A 226 -20.31 15.14 -0.83
CA LEU A 226 -19.66 16.38 -0.38
C LEU A 226 -20.02 17.57 -1.29
N ALA A 227 -20.13 17.35 -2.60
CA ALA A 227 -20.39 18.41 -3.57
C ALA A 227 -21.88 18.81 -3.66
N ASP A 228 -22.80 17.87 -3.42
CA ASP A 228 -24.23 18.11 -3.56
C ASP A 228 -24.92 18.31 -2.20
N SER A 229 -25.17 19.58 -1.86
CA SER A 229 -25.86 19.94 -0.62
C SER A 229 -27.32 19.51 -0.54
N SER A 230 -27.95 19.17 -1.67
CA SER A 230 -29.35 18.70 -1.67
C SER A 230 -29.49 17.32 -1.01
N GLU A 231 -28.41 16.55 -0.99
CA GLU A 231 -28.37 15.22 -0.37
C GLU A 231 -28.32 15.30 1.17
N TRP A 232 -27.85 16.41 1.75
CA TRP A 232 -27.50 16.45 3.17
C TRP A 232 -28.70 16.34 4.11
N ALA A 233 -29.90 16.66 3.62
CA ALA A 233 -31.15 16.52 4.38
C ALA A 233 -31.46 15.07 4.76
N ARG A 234 -30.91 14.07 4.06
CA ARG A 234 -31.09 12.64 4.37
C ARG A 234 -30.05 12.08 5.35
N PHE A 235 -29.05 12.88 5.73
CA PHE A 235 -28.01 12.47 6.67
C PHE A 235 -28.39 12.82 8.12
N PRO A 236 -27.87 12.10 9.13
CA PRO A 236 -28.02 12.47 10.53
C PRO A 236 -27.55 13.89 10.80
N ASP A 237 -28.16 14.55 11.79
CA ASP A 237 -27.87 15.94 12.15
C ASP A 237 -26.37 16.19 12.36
N ASP A 238 -25.67 15.33 13.10
CA ASP A 238 -24.22 15.47 13.34
C ASP A 238 -23.37 15.46 12.05
N VAL A 239 -23.78 14.70 11.04
CA VAL A 239 -23.07 14.66 9.74
C VAL A 239 -23.43 15.89 8.91
N ARG A 240 -24.71 16.25 8.85
CA ARG A 240 -25.19 17.43 8.11
C ARG A 240 -24.55 18.71 8.66
N GLU A 241 -24.61 18.92 9.99
CA GLU A 241 -24.03 20.08 10.67
C GLU A 241 -22.52 20.17 10.44
N TRP A 242 -21.81 19.04 10.40
CA TRP A 242 -20.39 19.00 10.07
C TRP A 242 -20.10 19.43 8.63
N LEU A 243 -20.89 18.98 7.65
CA LEU A 243 -20.77 19.40 6.24
C LEU A 243 -21.10 20.88 6.05
N GLU A 244 -22.17 21.37 6.70
CA GLU A 244 -22.54 22.80 6.70
C GLU A 244 -21.45 23.66 7.33
N ALA A 245 -20.83 23.20 8.43
CA ALA A 245 -19.71 23.89 9.06
C ALA A 245 -18.49 23.96 8.13
N GLN A 246 -18.18 22.89 7.40
CA GLN A 246 -17.12 22.88 6.39
C GLN A 246 -17.42 23.88 5.26
N GLN A 247 -18.65 23.88 4.72
CA GLN A 247 -19.08 24.80 3.67
C GLN A 247 -19.04 26.28 4.13
N ALA A 248 -19.34 26.55 5.40
CA ALA A 248 -19.27 27.90 5.96
C ALA A 248 -17.83 28.38 6.21
N ARG A 249 -16.89 27.46 6.45
CA ARG A 249 -15.49 27.78 6.80
C ARG A 249 -14.55 27.79 5.60
N SER A 250 -14.84 26.98 4.59
CA SER A 250 -13.96 26.73 3.44
C SER A 250 -14.80 26.42 2.19
N THR A 251 -14.34 25.53 1.32
CA THR A 251 -15.05 25.03 0.14
C THR A 251 -15.28 23.52 0.28
N MET A 252 -16.36 23.02 -0.32
CA MET A 252 -16.57 21.58 -0.47
C MET A 252 -15.82 21.06 -1.71
N PRO A 253 -15.05 19.96 -1.60
CA PRO A 253 -14.35 19.40 -2.76
C PRO A 253 -15.35 18.90 -3.80
N ARG A 254 -15.19 19.32 -5.05
CA ARG A 254 -16.02 18.89 -6.18
C ARG A 254 -15.31 17.79 -6.99
N PRO A 255 -16.06 16.98 -7.76
CA PRO A 255 -15.46 16.08 -8.74
C PRO A 255 -14.51 16.82 -9.68
N GLY A 256 -13.28 16.31 -9.84
CA GLY A 256 -12.24 16.93 -10.67
C GLY A 256 -11.49 18.09 -10.02
N GLU A 257 -11.79 18.46 -8.78
CA GLU A 257 -11.10 19.50 -8.02
C GLU A 257 -10.34 18.89 -6.82
N LEU A 258 -9.15 19.43 -6.53
CA LEU A 258 -8.39 19.10 -5.32
C LEU A 258 -8.53 20.24 -4.31
N LEU A 259 -9.20 19.99 -3.19
CA LEU A 259 -9.23 20.94 -2.08
C LEU A 259 -7.95 20.81 -1.26
N VAL A 260 -7.21 21.91 -1.11
CA VAL A 260 -6.06 22.02 -0.22
C VAL A 260 -6.27 23.14 0.77
N GLU A 261 -6.19 22.83 2.06
CA GLU A 261 -6.37 23.78 3.14
C GLU A 261 -5.09 23.94 3.96
N THR A 262 -4.75 25.17 4.33
CA THR A 262 -3.59 25.45 5.18
C THR A 262 -4.02 26.21 6.43
N PHE A 263 -3.50 25.79 7.59
CA PHE A 263 -3.85 26.42 8.87
C PHE A 263 -2.78 26.22 9.95
N PRO A 264 -2.61 27.19 10.87
CA PRO A 264 -1.79 27.00 12.05
C PRO A 264 -2.56 26.25 13.15
N ARG A 265 -1.91 25.31 13.84
CA ARG A 265 -2.45 24.60 15.01
C ARG A 265 -1.32 24.16 15.93
N GLU A 266 -1.44 24.46 17.24
CA GLU A 266 -0.48 24.03 18.28
C GLU A 266 0.99 24.36 17.96
N GLY A 267 1.24 25.55 17.42
CA GLY A 267 2.59 26.02 17.07
C GLY A 267 3.20 25.37 15.83
N ARG A 268 2.38 24.70 15.00
CA ARG A 268 2.79 24.12 13.72
C ARG A 268 1.89 24.62 12.59
N HIS A 269 2.35 24.48 11.36
CA HIS A 269 1.58 24.78 10.16
C HIS A 269 1.22 23.48 9.44
N TYR A 270 -0.08 23.32 9.13
CA TYR A 270 -0.64 22.15 8.46
C TYR A 270 -1.04 22.51 7.04
N MET A 271 -0.90 21.56 6.13
CA MET A 271 -1.53 21.53 4.81
C MET A 271 -2.27 20.20 4.66
N VAL A 272 -3.58 20.26 4.45
CA VAL A 272 -4.45 19.07 4.26
C VAL A 272 -4.98 19.08 2.84
N ALA A 273 -4.74 18.01 2.09
CA ALA A 273 -5.22 17.80 0.73
C ALA A 273 -6.26 16.67 0.70
N TYR A 274 -7.48 16.99 0.27
CA TYR A 274 -8.62 16.07 0.21
C TYR A 274 -8.82 15.55 -1.22
N SER A 275 -8.15 14.46 -1.58
CA SER A 275 -8.24 13.91 -2.95
C SER A 275 -9.09 12.65 -3.06
N PHE A 276 -9.34 11.91 -1.97
CA PHE A 276 -10.10 10.64 -1.98
C PHE A 276 -9.51 9.55 -2.88
N GLU A 277 -8.19 9.59 -3.15
CA GLU A 277 -7.50 8.64 -4.03
C GLU A 277 -6.99 7.39 -3.26
N GLY A 278 -7.40 7.24 -2.00
CA GLY A 278 -7.04 6.11 -1.17
C GLY A 278 -5.65 6.25 -0.53
N TRP A 279 -5.44 5.45 0.52
CA TRP A 279 -4.25 5.55 1.36
C TRP A 279 -2.93 5.37 0.58
N ASN A 280 -2.85 4.42 -0.36
CA ASN A 280 -1.63 4.15 -1.14
C ASN A 280 -1.17 5.37 -1.96
N ALA A 281 -2.12 6.05 -2.64
CA ALA A 281 -1.83 7.27 -3.38
C ALA A 281 -1.36 8.38 -2.44
N HIS A 282 -2.08 8.59 -1.33
CA HIS A 282 -1.72 9.62 -0.35
C HIS A 282 -0.40 9.36 0.37
N GLN A 283 -0.03 8.10 0.63
CA GLN A 283 1.27 7.75 1.20
C GLN A 283 2.40 8.14 0.25
N SER A 284 2.29 7.70 -1.00
CA SER A 284 3.27 7.98 -2.03
C SER A 284 3.42 9.49 -2.25
N LEU A 285 2.29 10.20 -2.38
CA LEU A 285 2.27 11.64 -2.56
C LEU A 285 2.78 12.40 -1.32
N GLY A 286 2.46 11.93 -0.10
CA GLY A 286 2.93 12.53 1.14
C GLY A 286 4.45 12.47 1.28
N MET A 287 5.07 11.35 0.90
CA MET A 287 6.53 11.22 0.87
C MET A 287 7.16 12.22 -0.11
N LEU A 288 6.63 12.31 -1.34
CA LEU A 288 7.12 13.21 -2.37
C LEU A 288 6.96 14.69 -1.97
N ILE A 289 5.79 15.08 -1.47
CA ILE A 289 5.50 16.45 -1.04
C ILE A 289 6.40 16.84 0.12
N THR A 290 6.59 15.96 1.11
CA THR A 290 7.47 16.25 2.25
C THR A 290 8.91 16.49 1.78
N ARG A 291 9.42 15.70 0.83
CA ARG A 291 10.73 15.95 0.21
C ARG A 291 10.78 17.28 -0.55
N ARG A 292 9.78 17.59 -1.37
CA ARG A 292 9.68 18.87 -2.11
C ARG A 292 9.59 20.08 -1.15
N MET A 293 8.94 19.92 0.00
CA MET A 293 8.93 20.92 1.08
C MET A 293 10.32 21.12 1.71
N GLU A 294 11.11 20.05 1.92
CA GLU A 294 12.50 20.17 2.39
C GLU A 294 13.36 20.95 1.41
N THR A 295 13.29 20.62 0.12
CA THR A 295 14.02 21.31 -0.96
C THR A 295 13.67 22.79 -1.03
N GLN A 296 12.40 23.16 -0.77
CA GLN A 296 11.94 24.54 -0.74
C GLN A 296 12.19 25.25 0.61
N GLY A 297 12.81 24.59 1.59
CA GLY A 297 13.13 25.18 2.88
C GLY A 297 11.93 25.36 3.81
N LEU A 298 10.80 24.70 3.56
CA LEU A 298 9.56 24.80 4.35
C LEU A 298 9.58 24.01 5.68
N ARG A 299 10.75 23.45 6.04
CA ARG A 299 11.03 22.71 7.29
C ARG A 299 9.86 21.80 7.71
N PRO A 300 9.48 20.82 6.86
CA PRO A 300 8.46 19.85 7.22
C PRO A 300 8.93 18.98 8.39
N ILE A 301 7.98 18.56 9.22
CA ILE A 301 8.19 17.59 10.31
C ILE A 301 7.73 16.20 9.87
N GLY A 302 6.70 16.12 9.03
CA GLY A 302 6.24 14.88 8.45
C GLY A 302 4.85 15.00 7.83
N PHE A 303 4.26 13.84 7.53
CA PHE A 303 2.92 13.74 7.00
C PHE A 303 2.15 12.56 7.63
N VAL A 304 0.83 12.61 7.53
CA VAL A 304 -0.09 11.51 7.82
C VAL A 304 -1.10 11.38 6.68
N SER A 305 -1.62 10.19 6.44
CA SER A 305 -2.70 10.01 5.46
C SER A 305 -3.70 8.93 5.87
N ASN A 306 -4.90 9.04 5.31
CA ASN A 306 -5.96 8.04 5.36
C ASN A 306 -6.51 7.84 3.93
N ASP A 307 -7.69 7.24 3.75
CA ASP A 307 -8.27 7.03 2.42
C ASP A 307 -8.88 8.29 1.78
N TYR A 308 -9.16 9.32 2.59
CA TYR A 308 -9.85 10.54 2.16
C TYR A 308 -8.88 11.70 1.88
N ALA A 309 -7.78 11.77 2.64
CA ALA A 309 -6.87 12.91 2.63
C ALA A 309 -5.43 12.57 3.05
N LEU A 310 -4.54 13.50 2.71
CA LEU A 310 -3.15 13.61 3.12
C LEU A 310 -2.98 14.90 3.92
N ALA A 311 -2.28 14.86 5.06
CA ALA A 311 -1.90 16.05 5.80
C ALA A 311 -0.38 16.11 5.98
N CYS A 312 0.27 17.16 5.48
CA CYS A 312 1.66 17.50 5.74
C CYS A 312 1.71 18.58 6.84
N PHE A 313 2.73 18.55 7.69
CA PHE A 313 2.89 19.55 8.76
C PHE A 313 4.34 19.90 9.01
N GLY A 314 4.59 21.17 9.35
CA GLY A 314 5.93 21.74 9.45
C GLY A 314 6.03 22.92 10.42
N LEU A 315 7.22 23.48 10.50
CA LEU A 315 7.52 24.66 11.32
C LEU A 315 7.18 25.99 10.61
N ASP A 316 7.17 26.01 9.28
CA ASP A 316 6.92 27.20 8.49
C ASP A 316 5.54 27.18 7.81
N PRO A 317 4.91 28.35 7.62
CA PRO A 317 3.65 28.45 6.89
C PRO A 317 3.82 28.07 5.42
N ILE A 318 2.87 27.28 4.91
CA ILE A 318 2.79 26.91 3.50
C ILE A 318 1.87 27.91 2.81
N THR A 319 2.47 28.89 2.12
CA THR A 319 1.75 30.00 1.50
C THR A 319 1.32 29.73 0.05
N ASP A 320 2.06 28.88 -0.66
CA ASP A 320 1.73 28.43 -2.03
C ASP A 320 1.65 26.90 -2.08
N PRO A 321 0.54 26.30 -1.61
CA PRO A 321 0.37 24.85 -1.68
C PRO A 321 0.36 24.33 -3.13
N LYS A 322 -0.09 25.14 -4.11
CA LYS A 322 -0.23 24.70 -5.50
C LYS A 322 1.11 24.32 -6.12
N ALA A 323 2.19 25.03 -5.79
CA ALA A 323 3.55 24.70 -6.25
C ALA A 323 4.04 23.32 -5.81
N LEU A 324 3.50 22.77 -4.71
CA LEU A 324 3.86 21.44 -4.19
C LEU A 324 3.20 20.29 -4.96
N PHE A 325 2.14 20.54 -5.73
CA PHE A 325 1.40 19.52 -6.52
C PHE A 325 1.66 19.62 -8.02
N SER A 326 2.76 20.26 -8.43
CA SER A 326 3.13 20.33 -9.84
C SER A 326 3.49 18.92 -10.38
N PRO A 327 3.09 18.57 -11.64
CA PRO A 327 3.31 17.22 -12.20
C PRO A 327 4.77 16.76 -12.26
N ASP A 328 5.73 17.69 -12.29
CA ASP A 328 7.17 17.43 -12.30
C ASP A 328 7.68 16.73 -11.03
N ILE A 329 6.86 16.67 -9.97
CA ILE A 329 7.17 15.89 -8.75
C ILE A 329 7.41 14.40 -9.03
N LEU A 330 6.84 13.86 -10.12
CA LEU A 330 7.06 12.48 -10.56
C LEU A 330 8.35 12.31 -11.39
N GLU A 331 8.87 13.37 -11.99
CA GLU A 331 10.08 13.31 -12.82
C GLU A 331 11.35 13.49 -11.97
N GLY A 332 11.32 14.38 -10.98
CA GLY A 332 12.45 14.64 -10.08
C GLY A 332 12.44 13.73 -8.86
N GLU A 333 11.61 14.10 -7.88
CA GLU A 333 11.64 13.52 -6.53
C GLU A 333 11.30 12.03 -6.52
N PHE A 334 10.37 11.57 -7.36
CA PHE A 334 10.03 10.14 -7.44
C PHE A 334 11.20 9.32 -7.97
N VAL A 335 11.87 9.75 -9.05
CA VAL A 335 13.02 9.03 -9.61
C VAL A 335 14.17 8.97 -8.61
N GLU A 336 14.51 10.10 -7.98
CA GLU A 336 15.54 10.13 -6.95
C GLU A 336 15.17 9.26 -5.74
N TRP A 337 13.92 9.31 -5.28
CA TRP A 337 13.45 8.49 -4.18
C TRP A 337 13.52 7.01 -4.52
N VAL A 338 13.04 6.61 -5.69
CA VAL A 338 13.09 5.22 -6.17
C VAL A 338 14.54 4.72 -6.24
N GLN A 339 15.49 5.53 -6.73
CA GLN A 339 16.91 5.16 -6.81
C GLN A 339 17.62 5.11 -5.43
N GLN A 340 17.22 5.96 -4.49
CA GLN A 340 17.81 6.03 -3.15
C GLN A 340 17.18 5.04 -2.16
N SER A 341 15.91 4.70 -2.36
CA SER A 341 15.14 3.79 -1.52
C SER A 341 15.73 2.38 -1.54
N ALA A 342 15.80 1.77 -0.36
CA ALA A 342 16.21 0.38 -0.20
C ALA A 342 15.25 -0.61 -0.91
N LEU A 343 14.03 -0.17 -1.28
CA LEU A 343 13.04 -0.98 -2.00
C LEU A 343 13.52 -1.47 -3.37
N LEU A 344 14.35 -0.69 -4.08
CA LEU A 344 14.95 -1.13 -5.36
C LEU A 344 16.34 -1.75 -5.22
N LYS A 345 17.00 -1.62 -4.06
CA LYS A 345 18.33 -2.20 -3.83
C LYS A 345 18.29 -3.71 -3.55
N ARG A 346 17.17 -4.38 -3.83
CA ARG A 346 16.96 -5.81 -3.65
C ARG A 346 16.74 -6.52 -4.98
#